data_AF-A0A8I3A5W9-F1
#
_entry.id   AF-A0A8I3A5W9-F1
#
_cell.length_a   1.000
_cell.length_b   1.000
_cell.length_c   1.000
_cell.angle_alpha   90.00
_cell.angle_beta   90.00
_cell.angle_gamma   90.00
#
_symmetry.space_group_name_H-M   'P 1'
#
loop_
_entity.id
_entity.type
_entity.pdbx_description
1 polymer ?
#
loop_
_entity_poly.entity_id
_entity_poly.type
_entity_poly.pdbx_seq_one_letter_code
_entity_poly.pdbx_strand_id
1 'polypeptide(L)'
;MLNPQNSHHLWILHVFFLPAINQDHCNFWLKWNCHLIDSINTNLKSPTDLRFLGETEFGVYQDDCKGVHPDIISRYYGVHGQPIMRNQHQSGTGYPMGKEASGDEEDGLTAHIADLINQQQQQNVNEGVAFVPSHRSPFTGSKDEAVVL
;
A
#
# COMPACT_ATOMS: atom_id res chain seq x y z
N MET A 1 -13.41 15.98 37.73
CA MET A 1 -13.35 16.49 36.34
C MET A 1 -12.15 15.83 35.67
N LEU A 2 -12.32 15.18 34.51
CA LEU A 2 -11.23 14.47 33.81
C LEU A 2 -10.22 15.51 33.28
N ASN A 3 -8.97 15.42 33.72
CA ASN A 3 -7.90 16.34 33.32
C ASN A 3 -6.93 15.62 32.36
N PRO A 4 -6.81 16.05 31.09
CA PRO A 4 -5.92 15.43 30.11
C PRO A 4 -4.42 15.63 30.39
N GLN A 5 -4.06 16.56 31.27
CA GLN A 5 -2.67 16.81 31.68
C GLN A 5 -2.20 15.92 32.83
N ASN A 6 -3.11 15.13 33.43
CA ASN A 6 -2.77 14.18 34.48
C ASN A 6 -2.65 12.77 33.88
N SER A 7 -1.45 12.21 33.91
CA SER A 7 -1.16 10.87 33.36
C SER A 7 -2.02 9.75 33.97
N HIS A 8 -2.42 9.87 35.25
CA HIS A 8 -3.31 8.90 35.90
C HIS A 8 -4.74 8.94 35.34
N HIS A 9 -5.18 10.09 34.81
CA HIS A 9 -6.49 10.21 34.16
C HIS A 9 -6.47 9.68 32.73
N LEU A 10 -5.31 9.63 32.05
CA LEU A 10 -5.19 9.05 30.71
C LEU A 10 -5.52 7.56 30.70
N TRP A 11 -5.09 6.82 31.73
CA TRP A 11 -5.45 5.42 31.87
C TRP A 11 -6.98 5.22 31.99
N ILE A 12 -7.66 6.09 32.74
CA ILE A 12 -9.13 6.07 32.87
C ILE A 12 -9.78 6.35 31.52
N LEU A 13 -9.30 7.35 30.78
CA LEU A 13 -9.80 7.65 29.44
C LEU A 13 -9.62 6.46 28.48
N HIS A 14 -8.46 5.80 28.53
CA HIS A 14 -8.22 4.59 27.74
C HIS A 14 -9.19 3.47 28.14
N VAL A 15 -9.34 3.13 29.42
CA VAL A 15 -10.19 2.01 29.83
C VAL A 15 -11.67 2.21 29.44
N PHE A 16 -12.19 3.42 29.60
CA PHE A 16 -13.61 3.68 29.31
C PHE A 16 -13.90 3.92 27.84
N PHE A 17 -13.05 4.67 27.13
CA PHE A 17 -13.34 5.11 25.76
C PHE A 17 -12.65 4.26 24.69
N LEU A 18 -11.52 3.60 24.97
CA LEU A 18 -10.81 2.81 23.98
C LEU A 18 -11.66 1.66 23.42
N PRO A 19 -12.45 0.91 24.20
CA PRO A 19 -13.34 -0.10 23.64
C PRO A 19 -14.38 0.50 22.67
N ALA A 20 -14.96 1.64 23.01
CA ALA A 20 -15.94 2.32 22.18
C ALA A 20 -15.32 2.90 20.90
N ILE A 21 -14.13 3.50 20.99
CA ILE A 21 -13.36 4.00 19.85
C ILE A 21 -12.97 2.87 18.91
N ASN A 22 -12.48 1.75 19.46
CA ASN A 22 -12.11 0.59 18.67
C ASN A 22 -13.33 0.02 17.94
N GLN A 23 -14.48 -0.06 18.62
CA GLN A 23 -15.72 -0.50 17.99
C GLN A 23 -16.17 0.44 16.87
N ASP A 24 -16.10 1.76 17.09
CA ASP A 24 -16.45 2.75 16.07
C ASP A 24 -15.50 2.67 14.88
N HIS A 25 -14.22 2.46 15.11
CA HIS A 25 -13.22 2.24 14.07
C HIS A 25 -13.52 0.98 13.25
N CYS A 26 -13.86 -0.14 13.90
CA CYS A 26 -14.30 -1.36 13.21
C CYS A 26 -15.55 -1.11 12.35
N ASN A 27 -16.54 -0.40 12.88
CA ASN A 27 -17.76 -0.06 12.16
C ASN A 27 -17.47 0.84 10.96
N PHE A 28 -16.63 1.85 11.15
CA PHE A 28 -16.19 2.75 10.08
C PHE A 28 -15.49 1.97 8.98
N TRP A 29 -14.53 1.12 9.33
CA TRP A 29 -13.78 0.32 8.37
C TRP A 29 -14.71 -0.58 7.54
N LEU A 30 -15.63 -1.28 8.19
CA LEU A 30 -16.58 -2.16 7.51
C LEU A 30 -17.51 -1.38 6.58
N LYS A 31 -18.03 -0.25 7.03
CA LYS A 31 -18.91 0.60 6.22
C LYS A 31 -18.17 1.25 5.05
N TRP A 32 -16.96 1.75 5.30
CA TRP A 32 -16.13 2.41 4.29
C TRP A 32 -15.74 1.45 3.18
N ASN A 33 -15.36 0.22 3.52
CA ASN A 33 -14.94 -0.78 2.53
C ASN A 33 -16.09 -1.31 1.67
N CYS A 34 -17.33 -1.13 2.08
CA CYS A 34 -18.53 -1.42 1.29
C CYS A 34 -19.09 -0.17 0.58
N HIS A 35 -18.51 1.02 0.82
CA HIS A 35 -18.98 2.25 0.21
C HIS A 35 -18.59 2.29 -1.27
N LEU A 36 -19.53 2.62 -2.16
CA LEU A 36 -19.24 2.74 -3.58
C LEU A 36 -18.39 3.99 -3.82
N ILE A 37 -17.30 3.84 -4.56
CA ILE A 37 -16.50 4.99 -4.97
C ILE A 37 -17.18 5.59 -6.20
N ASP A 38 -17.85 6.72 -5.99
CA ASP A 38 -18.44 7.50 -7.08
C ASP A 38 -17.34 8.28 -7.79
N SER A 39 -16.75 7.65 -8.80
CA SER A 39 -15.89 8.30 -9.76
C SER A 39 -16.22 7.80 -11.16
N ILE A 40 -16.05 8.69 -12.14
CA ILE A 40 -16.32 8.44 -13.56
C ILE A 40 -15.61 7.17 -14.07
N ASN A 41 -14.49 6.77 -13.43
CA ASN A 41 -13.67 5.64 -13.85
C ASN A 41 -13.84 4.38 -12.99
N THR A 42 -14.45 4.47 -11.80
CA THR A 42 -14.54 3.33 -10.87
C THR A 42 -15.77 2.45 -11.06
N ASN A 43 -16.68 2.81 -11.98
CA ASN A 43 -17.90 2.03 -12.28
C ASN A 43 -18.70 1.67 -11.01
N LEU A 44 -18.78 2.58 -10.03
CA LEU A 44 -19.47 2.37 -8.76
C LEU A 44 -18.98 1.15 -7.96
N LYS A 45 -17.70 0.78 -8.07
CA LYS A 45 -17.12 -0.32 -7.28
C LYS A 45 -16.75 0.14 -5.87
N SER A 46 -16.91 -0.75 -4.90
CA SER A 46 -16.43 -0.51 -3.53
C SER A 46 -14.91 -0.76 -3.43
N PRO A 47 -14.22 -0.24 -2.39
CA PRO A 47 -12.83 -0.59 -2.13
C PRO A 47 -12.59 -2.10 -2.05
N THR A 48 -13.54 -2.85 -1.49
CA THR A 48 -13.46 -4.33 -1.43
C THR A 48 -13.50 -4.95 -2.82
N ASP A 49 -14.38 -4.47 -3.69
CA ASP A 49 -14.49 -4.98 -5.07
C ASP A 49 -13.21 -4.66 -5.86
N LEU A 50 -12.66 -3.45 -5.69
CA LEU A 50 -11.42 -3.05 -6.35
C LEU A 50 -10.24 -3.90 -5.88
N ARG A 51 -10.15 -4.20 -4.58
CA ARG A 51 -9.14 -5.11 -4.06
C ARG A 51 -9.30 -6.51 -4.66
N PHE A 52 -10.51 -7.05 -4.67
CA PHE A 52 -10.77 -8.38 -5.23
C PHE A 52 -10.40 -8.46 -6.72
N LEU A 53 -10.78 -7.45 -7.50
CA LEU A 53 -10.41 -7.36 -8.91
C LEU A 53 -8.89 -7.27 -9.08
N GLY A 54 -8.23 -6.44 -8.28
CA GLY A 54 -6.77 -6.35 -8.28
C GLY A 54 -6.10 -7.68 -7.95
N GLU A 55 -6.62 -8.44 -6.99
CA GLU A 55 -6.12 -9.78 -6.67
C GLU A 55 -6.31 -10.78 -7.81
N THR A 56 -7.43 -10.69 -8.55
CA THR A 56 -7.66 -11.55 -9.72
C THR A 56 -6.80 -11.19 -10.93
N GLU A 57 -6.45 -9.91 -11.09
CA GLU A 57 -5.72 -9.40 -12.25
C GLU A 57 -4.19 -9.45 -12.03
N PHE A 58 -3.73 -9.06 -10.85
CA PHE A 58 -2.31 -8.91 -10.53
C PHE A 58 -1.79 -9.93 -9.50
N GLY A 59 -2.68 -10.75 -8.95
CA GLY A 59 -2.36 -11.70 -7.89
C GLY A 59 -2.46 -11.09 -6.48
N VAL A 60 -2.24 -11.92 -5.47
CA VAL A 60 -2.34 -11.50 -4.06
C VAL A 60 -1.13 -10.64 -3.70
N TYR A 61 -1.37 -9.39 -3.32
CA TYR A 61 -0.35 -8.53 -2.75
C TYR A 61 0.21 -9.18 -1.48
N GLN A 62 1.49 -9.51 -1.50
CA GLN A 62 2.20 -9.83 -0.28
C GLN A 62 2.57 -8.50 0.40
N ASP A 63 2.48 -8.49 1.72
CA ASP A 63 2.96 -7.35 2.50
C ASP A 63 4.49 -7.35 2.45
N ASP A 64 5.05 -6.62 1.48
CA ASP A 64 6.49 -6.46 1.30
C ASP A 64 7.17 -5.82 2.52
N CYS A 65 6.39 -5.18 3.40
CA CYS A 65 6.87 -4.57 4.64
C CYS A 65 6.77 -5.52 5.85
N LYS A 66 6.34 -6.78 5.67
CA LYS A 66 6.21 -7.73 6.77
C LYS A 66 7.57 -8.02 7.42
N GLY A 67 7.68 -7.68 8.70
CA GLY A 67 8.91 -7.85 9.48
C GLY A 67 9.93 -6.71 9.33
N VAL A 68 9.62 -5.70 8.51
CA VAL A 68 10.43 -4.49 8.42
C VAL A 68 10.16 -3.60 9.62
N HIS A 69 11.22 -3.08 10.26
CA HIS A 69 11.08 -2.17 11.39
C HIS A 69 10.34 -0.89 10.98
N PRO A 70 9.37 -0.38 11.76
CA PRO A 70 8.57 0.78 11.39
C PRO A 70 9.41 2.03 11.09
N ASP A 71 10.58 2.20 11.72
CA ASP A 71 11.47 3.32 11.41
C ASP A 71 12.03 3.26 9.98
N ILE A 72 12.25 2.06 9.44
CA ILE A 72 12.70 1.88 8.06
C ILE A 72 11.55 2.23 7.11
N ILE A 73 10.35 1.73 7.39
CA ILE A 73 9.15 2.09 6.62
C ILE A 73 8.95 3.61 6.67
N SER A 74 9.06 4.23 7.84
CA SER A 74 8.94 5.67 8.01
C SER A 74 10.03 6.43 7.25
N ARG A 75 11.27 5.92 7.23
CA ARG A 75 12.38 6.56 6.51
C ARG A 75 12.19 6.57 5.00
N TYR A 76 11.64 5.50 4.43
CA TYR A 76 11.54 5.33 2.98
C TYR A 76 10.15 5.65 2.41
N TYR A 77 9.09 5.39 3.17
CA TYR A 77 7.70 5.63 2.79
C TYR A 77 7.02 6.75 3.61
N GLY A 78 7.65 7.21 4.70
CA GLY A 78 7.09 8.27 5.53
C GLY A 78 7.23 9.66 4.87
N VAL A 79 6.38 10.58 5.33
CA VAL A 79 6.26 11.94 4.80
C VAL A 79 7.32 12.87 5.41
N HIS A 80 8.58 12.45 5.51
CA HIS A 80 9.68 13.30 6.02
C HIS A 80 10.15 14.34 4.99
N GLY A 81 9.20 15.00 4.34
CA GLY A 81 9.42 16.22 3.57
C GLY A 81 9.18 17.46 4.42
N GLN A 82 9.76 18.59 4.03
CA GLN A 82 9.40 19.89 4.60
C GLN A 82 7.87 20.09 4.51
N PRO A 83 7.20 20.60 5.56
CA PRO A 83 5.76 20.86 5.50
C PRO A 83 5.42 21.75 4.31
N ILE A 84 4.74 21.18 3.30
CA ILE A 84 4.30 21.95 2.15
C ILE A 84 3.09 22.76 2.60
N MET A 85 3.23 24.09 2.69
CA MET A 85 2.08 24.97 2.89
C MET A 85 1.18 24.90 1.66
N ARG A 86 0.04 24.23 1.81
CA ARG A 86 -0.98 24.12 0.77
C ARG A 86 -1.80 25.41 0.76
N ASN A 87 -1.94 26.02 -0.41
CA ASN A 87 -2.86 27.15 -0.57
C ASN A 87 -4.31 26.67 -0.37
N GLN A 88 -5.22 27.59 -0.05
CA GLN A 88 -6.62 27.31 0.30
C GLN A 88 -7.41 26.47 -0.74
N HIS A 89 -6.85 26.29 -1.95
CA HIS A 89 -7.44 25.57 -3.07
C HIS A 89 -6.68 24.27 -3.45
N GLN A 90 -5.67 23.85 -2.68
CA GLN A 90 -4.91 22.62 -2.93
C GLN A 90 -5.39 21.50 -2.01
N SER A 91 -6.14 20.54 -2.55
CA SER A 91 -6.43 19.30 -1.84
C SER A 91 -5.16 18.44 -1.80
N GLY A 92 -4.89 17.79 -0.67
CA GLY A 92 -3.69 16.99 -0.44
C GLY A 92 -3.54 15.73 -1.26
N THR A 93 -4.25 15.63 -2.38
CA THR A 93 -4.38 14.46 -3.25
C THR A 93 -3.26 14.36 -4.29
N GLY A 94 -2.29 15.30 -4.30
CA GLY A 94 -1.14 15.26 -5.20
C GLY A 94 -1.46 15.60 -6.66
N TYR A 95 -2.69 16.00 -6.98
CA TYR A 95 -3.08 16.42 -8.33
C TYR A 95 -2.87 17.93 -8.51
N PRO A 96 -1.84 18.39 -9.24
CA PRO A 96 -1.82 19.77 -9.71
C PRO A 96 -2.92 19.93 -10.76
N MET A 97 -3.94 20.75 -10.47
CA MET A 97 -4.85 21.22 -11.51
C MET A 97 -4.03 21.96 -12.57
N GLY A 98 -4.09 21.48 -13.81
CA GLY A 98 -3.58 22.21 -14.98
C GLY A 98 -2.33 21.66 -15.66
N LYS A 99 -1.87 20.43 -15.38
CA LYS A 99 -0.89 19.77 -16.27
C LYS A 99 -1.62 19.17 -17.48
N GLU A 100 -1.86 20.02 -18.48
CA GLU A 100 -1.81 19.60 -19.89
C GLU A 100 -0.54 18.77 -20.07
N ALA A 101 -0.65 17.60 -20.69
CA ALA A 101 0.45 16.66 -20.86
C ALA A 101 1.58 17.30 -21.69
N SER A 102 2.56 17.93 -21.03
CA SER A 102 3.86 18.24 -21.63
C SER A 102 4.81 17.11 -21.27
N GLY A 103 5.04 16.24 -22.26
CA GLY A 103 6.05 15.19 -22.20
C GLY A 103 7.47 15.75 -22.09
N ASP A 104 8.35 14.83 -21.71
CA ASP A 104 9.81 14.91 -21.71
C ASP A 104 10.42 15.83 -20.65
N GLU A 105 10.79 15.27 -19.48
CA GLU A 105 12.05 15.53 -18.73
C GLU A 105 12.17 14.60 -17.47
N GLU A 106 11.61 13.39 -17.47
CA GLU A 106 11.56 12.50 -16.28
C GLU A 106 12.50 11.27 -16.37
N ASP A 107 13.48 11.29 -17.27
CA ASP A 107 14.35 10.12 -17.55
C ASP A 107 15.72 10.19 -16.82
N GLY A 108 16.13 11.38 -16.36
CA GLY A 108 17.45 11.58 -15.73
C GLY A 108 17.51 11.30 -14.21
N LEU A 109 16.44 11.63 -13.48
CA LEU A 109 16.42 11.55 -12.02
C LEU A 109 16.20 10.10 -11.52
N THR A 110 15.36 9.35 -12.23
CA THR A 110 15.04 7.94 -12.00
C THR A 110 16.25 7.04 -12.23
N ALA A 111 17.02 7.27 -13.29
CA ALA A 111 18.27 6.54 -13.56
C ALA A 111 19.30 6.74 -12.44
N HIS A 112 19.43 7.97 -11.94
CA HIS A 112 20.42 8.31 -10.92
C HIS A 112 20.09 7.69 -9.54
N ILE A 113 18.80 7.54 -9.23
CA ILE A 113 18.32 6.86 -8.01
C ILE A 113 18.53 5.35 -8.12
N ALA A 114 18.25 4.76 -9.30
CA ALA A 114 18.46 3.33 -9.54
C ALA A 114 19.95 2.94 -9.40
N ASP A 115 20.86 3.76 -9.90
CA ASP A 115 22.30 3.54 -9.77
C ASP A 115 22.78 3.64 -8.31
N LEU A 116 22.21 4.57 -7.53
CA LEU A 116 22.52 4.71 -6.11
C LEU A 116 22.09 3.47 -5.31
N ILE A 117 20.89 2.94 -5.60
CA ILE A 117 20.36 1.74 -4.96
C ILE A 117 21.23 0.52 -5.30
N ASN A 118 21.62 0.37 -6.57
CA ASN A 118 22.50 -0.72 -7.01
C ASN A 118 23.88 -0.68 -6.33
N GLN A 119 24.49 0.50 -6.21
CA GLN A 119 25.77 0.65 -5.51
C GLN A 119 25.67 0.29 -4.02
N GLN A 120 24.55 0.66 -3.37
CA GLN A 120 24.36 0.41 -1.95
C GLN A 120 24.07 -1.07 -1.64
N GLN A 121 23.41 -1.79 -2.56
CA GLN A 121 23.12 -3.22 -2.40
C GLN A 121 24.35 -4.11 -2.58
N GLN A 122 25.30 -3.73 -3.45
CA GLN A 122 26.53 -4.51 -3.67
C GLN A 122 27.41 -4.67 -2.41
N GLN A 123 27.32 -3.75 -1.44
CA GLN A 123 28.07 -3.85 -0.18
C GLN A 123 27.49 -4.91 0.78
N ASN A 124 26.25 -5.37 0.59
CA ASN A 124 25.54 -6.28 1.50
C ASN A 124 25.25 -7.67 0.91
N VAL A 125 25.71 -7.99 -0.32
CA VAL A 125 25.55 -9.33 -0.88
C VAL A 125 26.69 -10.23 -0.39
N ASN A 126 26.53 -10.79 0.80
CA ASN A 126 27.34 -11.88 1.32
C ASN A 126 26.44 -13.08 1.63
N GLU A 127 25.67 -13.56 0.66
CA GLU A 127 24.96 -14.84 0.80
C GLU A 127 25.07 -15.66 -0.49
N GLY A 128 25.53 -16.90 -0.34
CA GLY A 128 25.92 -17.80 -1.41
C GLY A 128 24.78 -18.10 -2.38
N VAL A 129 25.18 -18.39 -3.63
CA VAL A 129 24.31 -18.78 -4.75
C VAL A 129 23.31 -19.86 -4.30
N ALA A 130 22.06 -19.45 -4.05
CA ALA A 130 20.98 -20.39 -3.81
C ALA A 130 20.66 -21.10 -5.13
N PHE A 131 20.84 -22.43 -5.15
CA PHE A 131 20.50 -23.26 -6.30
C PHE A 131 18.98 -23.32 -6.45
N VAL A 132 18.45 -22.64 -7.47
CA VAL A 132 17.03 -22.68 -7.84
C VAL A 132 16.79 -23.93 -8.70
N PRO A 133 15.93 -24.88 -8.29
CA PRO A 133 15.63 -26.07 -9.10
C PRO A 133 14.97 -25.70 -10.43
N SER A 134 15.44 -26.33 -11.52
CA SER A 134 14.93 -26.07 -12.87
C SER A 134 13.46 -26.46 -13.01
N HIS A 135 12.68 -25.54 -13.57
CA HIS A 135 11.24 -25.61 -13.81
C HIS A 135 10.90 -26.78 -14.76
N ARG A 136 10.65 -27.97 -14.22
CA ARG A 136 9.82 -28.98 -14.89
C ARG A 136 8.39 -28.81 -14.40
N SER A 137 7.52 -28.34 -15.31
CA SER A 137 6.08 -28.27 -15.07
C SER A 137 5.54 -29.67 -14.71
N PRO A 138 4.77 -29.81 -13.62
CA PRO A 138 4.16 -31.08 -13.23
C PRO A 138 2.95 -31.46 -14.09
N PHE A 139 2.50 -30.59 -15.00
CA PHE A 139 1.35 -30.83 -15.87
C PHE A 139 1.78 -31.32 -17.25
N THR A 140 2.36 -32.52 -17.33
CA THR A 140 2.45 -33.28 -18.58
C THR A 140 1.57 -34.51 -18.46
N GLY A 141 0.29 -34.33 -18.80
CA GLY A 141 -0.71 -35.38 -18.77
C GLY A 141 -1.91 -35.00 -19.63
N SER A 142 -1.68 -34.76 -20.93
CA SER A 142 -2.75 -34.79 -21.91
C SER A 142 -3.24 -36.24 -22.02
N LYS A 143 -4.44 -36.53 -21.54
CA LYS A 143 -5.34 -37.54 -22.14
C LYS A 143 -6.72 -37.54 -21.47
N ASP A 144 -7.70 -37.56 -22.37
CA ASP A 144 -9.03 -38.11 -22.25
C ASP A 144 -10.08 -37.32 -21.43
N GLU A 145 -10.95 -36.60 -22.16
CA GLU A 145 -12.34 -37.04 -22.23
C GLU A 145 -13.00 -36.54 -23.52
N ALA A 146 -13.46 -37.50 -24.31
CA ALA A 146 -14.11 -37.31 -25.59
C ALA A 146 -15.53 -36.77 -25.41
N VAL A 147 -15.86 -35.77 -26.21
CA VAL A 147 -17.23 -35.34 -26.47
C VAL A 147 -18.00 -36.51 -27.09
N VAL A 148 -19.01 -37.02 -26.40
CA VAL A 148 -20.06 -37.84 -27.01
C VAL A 148 -21.30 -36.94 -27.13
N LEU A 149 -21.79 -36.90 -28.37
CA LEU A 149 -22.92 -36.12 -28.88
C LEU A 149 -24.23 -36.33 -28.12
#